data_AF-A0A0L0T4M7-F1
#
_entry.id   AF-A0A0L0T4M7-F1
#
_cell.length_a   1.000
_cell.length_b   1.000
_cell.length_c   1.000
_cell.angle_alpha   90.00
_cell.angle_beta   90.00
_cell.angle_gamma   90.00
#
_symmetry.space_group_name_H-M   'P 1'
#
loop_
_entity.id
_entity.type
_entity.pdbx_description
1 polymer ?
#
loop_
_entity_poly.entity_id
_entity_poly.type
_entity_poly.pdbx_seq_one_letter_code
_entity_poly.pdbx_strand_id
1 'polypeptide(L)'
;MADHQQQPPHAGPQLSIDAPERRPGIELGHQEVQRIIEELDTVYTQSQTEWLQAAAVAEFLCLSLGYEDVQELEDALQGTFTEFLSMLPNVRTTFRPDPETQKPALYFQVVPEPPQDQWVCKRLEYHVRERNHLWNVLLKSSHARVEVPDLGLEFAVDGRKKIDTVWNYLSAAALDLGMHVQTNVGITDDETDKTLAVIEGLAALRDLERPWTLVVVDPSGTSTFSDMTDVVVIDNYVDTGSHVDQP
;
A
#
# COMPACT_ATOMS: atom_id res chain seq x y z
N MET A 1 47.84 -32.04 34.35
CA MET A 1 46.54 -31.80 35.01
C MET A 1 45.88 -30.67 34.26
N ALA A 2 45.08 -31.03 33.26
CA ALA A 2 44.36 -30.12 32.40
C ALA A 2 42.88 -30.21 32.80
N ASP A 3 42.24 -29.06 33.01
CA ASP A 3 40.82 -28.90 32.76
C ASP A 3 40.54 -27.40 32.63
N HIS A 4 40.51 -26.94 31.38
CA HIS A 4 39.95 -25.66 30.98
C HIS A 4 38.50 -25.93 30.59
N GLN A 5 37.56 -25.35 31.34
CA GLN A 5 36.13 -25.41 31.02
C GLN A 5 35.86 -24.69 29.69
N GLN A 6 35.40 -25.46 28.70
CA GLN A 6 34.84 -24.94 27.45
C GLN A 6 33.40 -24.45 27.72
N GLN A 7 33.16 -23.16 27.51
CA GLN A 7 31.81 -22.63 27.26
C GLN A 7 31.39 -22.97 25.81
N PRO A 8 30.11 -23.33 25.57
CA PRO A 8 29.63 -23.54 24.20
C PRO A 8 29.37 -22.20 23.49
N PRO A 9 29.62 -22.10 22.17
CA PRO A 9 29.25 -20.93 21.40
C PRO A 9 27.75 -20.91 21.11
N HIS A 10 27.03 -19.95 21.67
CA HIS A 10 25.70 -19.57 21.20
C HIS A 10 25.83 -18.80 19.88
N ALA A 11 25.79 -19.52 18.76
CA ALA A 11 25.45 -18.95 17.47
C ALA A 11 23.95 -19.12 17.26
N GLY A 12 23.17 -18.10 17.62
CA GLY A 12 21.79 -17.99 17.17
C GLY A 12 21.75 -17.73 15.66
N PRO A 13 20.77 -18.26 14.92
CA PRO A 13 20.67 -18.02 13.48
C PRO A 13 20.39 -16.52 13.25
N GLN A 14 21.31 -15.84 12.57
CA GLN A 14 21.05 -14.54 11.98
C GLN A 14 20.02 -14.75 10.86
N LEU A 15 18.79 -14.31 11.09
CA LEU A 15 17.77 -14.15 10.06
C LEU A 15 18.25 -13.07 9.09
N SER A 16 18.93 -13.51 8.03
CA SER A 16 19.18 -12.71 6.84
C SER A 16 17.83 -12.58 6.12
N ILE A 17 17.24 -11.38 6.24
CA ILE A 17 16.01 -10.99 5.56
C ILE A 17 16.40 -10.58 4.14
N ASP A 18 16.70 -11.56 3.29
CA ASP A 18 16.88 -11.29 1.86
C ASP A 18 15.51 -11.07 1.25
N ALA A 19 15.11 -9.80 1.15
CA ALA A 19 13.95 -9.38 0.38
C ALA A 19 14.06 -9.96 -1.04
N PRO A 20 12.98 -10.51 -1.62
CA PRO A 20 13.01 -11.02 -2.99
C PRO A 20 13.51 -9.93 -3.96
N GLU A 21 14.30 -10.33 -4.97
CA GLU A 21 14.90 -9.42 -5.95
C GLU A 21 13.89 -8.35 -6.40
N ARG A 22 14.15 -7.12 -5.97
CA ARG A 22 13.32 -5.95 -6.21
C ARG A 22 13.18 -5.75 -7.72
N ARG A 23 11.97 -5.55 -8.22
CA ARG A 23 11.82 -4.96 -9.54
C ARG A 23 12.45 -3.56 -9.48
N PRO A 24 13.32 -3.16 -10.42
CA PRO A 24 13.71 -1.76 -10.54
C PRO A 24 12.43 -0.96 -10.79
N GLY A 25 12.09 -0.04 -9.90
CA GLY A 25 10.83 0.67 -9.94
C GLY A 25 10.53 1.34 -8.61
N ILE A 26 9.55 2.24 -8.67
CA ILE A 26 9.27 3.19 -7.59
C ILE A 26 8.85 2.48 -6.31
N GLU A 27 9.53 2.83 -5.22
CA GLU A 27 9.30 2.24 -3.89
C GLU A 27 8.15 2.99 -3.18
N LEU A 28 6.91 2.68 -3.55
CA LEU A 28 5.67 3.30 -3.03
C LEU A 28 5.45 3.20 -1.49
N GLY A 29 6.30 2.45 -0.79
CA GLY A 29 6.26 2.27 0.67
C GLY A 29 7.04 3.31 1.47
N HIS A 30 7.80 4.19 0.83
CA HIS A 30 8.54 5.22 1.55
C HIS A 30 7.63 6.35 2.00
N GLN A 31 7.93 6.89 3.18
CA GLN A 31 7.26 8.07 3.70
C GLN A 31 7.28 9.23 2.69
N GLU A 32 8.34 9.35 1.90
CA GLU A 32 8.49 10.36 0.86
C GLU A 32 7.43 10.20 -0.24
N VAL A 33 7.17 8.98 -0.70
CA VAL A 33 6.15 8.73 -1.72
C VAL A 33 4.75 9.07 -1.21
N GLN A 34 4.44 8.74 0.05
CA GLN A 34 3.14 9.11 0.64
C GLN A 34 2.96 10.64 0.67
N ARG A 35 4.01 11.39 1.03
CA ARG A 35 3.97 12.87 1.00
C ARG A 35 3.74 13.39 -0.42
N ILE A 36 4.39 12.79 -1.42
CA ILE A 36 4.19 13.17 -2.83
C ILE A 36 2.75 12.90 -3.27
N ILE A 37 2.15 11.77 -2.88
CA ILE A 37 0.75 11.44 -3.18
C ILE A 37 -0.22 12.45 -2.53
N GLU A 38 -0.02 12.76 -1.26
CA GLU A 38 -0.84 13.73 -0.52
C GLU A 38 -0.77 15.13 -1.14
N GLU A 39 0.43 15.56 -1.52
CA GLU A 39 0.63 16.85 -2.19
C GLU A 39 0.03 16.86 -3.60
N LEU A 40 0.16 15.77 -4.36
CA LEU A 40 -0.45 15.62 -5.68
C LEU A 40 -1.98 15.75 -5.62
N ASP A 41 -2.64 15.12 -4.63
CA ASP A 41 -4.07 15.26 -4.40
C ASP A 41 -4.47 16.71 -4.05
N THR A 42 -3.63 17.39 -3.25
CA THR A 42 -3.84 18.79 -2.86
C THR A 42 -3.78 19.71 -4.08
N VAL A 43 -2.74 19.57 -4.91
CA VAL A 43 -2.57 20.31 -6.16
C VAL A 43 -3.76 20.08 -7.08
N TYR A 44 -4.15 18.82 -7.28
CA TYR A 44 -5.26 18.48 -8.16
C TYR A 44 -6.57 19.11 -7.70
N THR A 45 -6.88 19.03 -6.40
CA THR A 45 -8.08 19.63 -5.80
C THR A 45 -8.13 21.14 -5.98
N GLN A 46 -6.98 21.82 -5.91
CA GLN A 46 -6.89 23.28 -6.05
C GLN A 46 -6.92 23.77 -7.50
N SER A 47 -6.50 22.93 -8.45
CA SER A 47 -6.20 23.33 -9.83
C SER A 47 -7.41 23.78 -10.67
N GLN A 48 -8.65 23.55 -10.21
CA GLN A 48 -9.92 23.82 -10.91
C GLN A 48 -10.01 23.26 -12.34
N THR A 49 -9.05 22.44 -12.77
CA THR A 49 -8.92 21.89 -14.11
C THR A 49 -8.88 20.39 -14.03
N GLU A 50 -9.49 19.73 -15.01
CA GLU A 50 -9.64 18.27 -14.99
C GLU A 50 -8.34 17.55 -15.38
N TRP A 51 -7.48 18.18 -16.18
CA TRP A 51 -6.25 17.59 -16.68
C TRP A 51 -5.07 18.51 -16.44
N LEU A 52 -4.08 18.00 -15.71
CA LEU A 52 -2.86 18.73 -15.36
C LEU A 52 -1.68 18.25 -16.17
N GLN A 53 -0.82 19.19 -16.57
CA GLN A 53 0.43 18.87 -17.25
C GLN A 53 1.43 18.32 -16.24
N ALA A 54 1.94 17.11 -16.49
CA ALA A 54 2.80 16.40 -15.55
C ALA A 54 4.09 17.17 -15.23
N ALA A 55 4.74 17.78 -16.23
CA ALA A 55 5.98 18.54 -16.04
C ALA A 55 5.80 19.75 -15.11
N ALA A 56 4.74 20.55 -15.34
CA ALA A 56 4.45 21.72 -14.51
C ALA A 56 4.12 21.33 -13.06
N VAL A 57 3.43 20.19 -12.87
CA VAL A 57 3.15 19.66 -11.54
C VAL A 57 4.41 19.13 -10.87
N ALA A 58 5.29 18.44 -11.59
CA ALA A 58 6.57 17.97 -11.04
C ALA A 58 7.40 19.15 -10.52
N GLU A 59 7.53 20.23 -11.30
CA GLU A 59 8.20 21.46 -10.88
C GLU A 59 7.54 22.09 -9.64
N PHE A 60 6.21 22.12 -9.59
CA PHE A 60 5.48 22.59 -8.42
C PHE A 60 5.74 21.73 -7.18
N LEU A 61 5.75 20.40 -7.33
CA LEU A 61 6.03 19.47 -6.24
C LEU A 61 7.45 19.67 -5.70
N CYS A 62 8.44 19.93 -6.57
CA CYS A 62 9.79 20.28 -6.14
C CYS A 62 9.78 21.51 -5.23
N LEU A 63 9.10 22.57 -5.66
CA LEU A 63 8.98 23.80 -4.86
C LEU A 63 8.24 23.60 -3.54
N SER A 64 7.17 22.80 -3.54
CA SER A 64 6.32 22.60 -2.36
C SER A 64 6.97 21.68 -1.32
N LEU A 65 7.62 20.61 -1.76
CA LEU A 65 8.22 19.59 -0.91
C LEU A 65 9.70 19.85 -0.60
N GLY A 66 10.31 20.81 -1.28
CA GLY A 66 11.69 21.24 -1.03
C GLY A 66 12.76 20.46 -1.80
N TYR A 67 12.42 19.86 -2.94
CA TYR A 67 13.39 19.28 -3.87
C TYR A 67 14.05 20.39 -4.71
N GLU A 68 15.36 20.29 -4.95
CA GLU A 68 16.17 21.21 -5.75
C GLU A 68 15.69 21.25 -7.21
N ASP A 69 15.40 20.09 -7.79
CA ASP A 69 14.90 19.94 -9.14
C ASP A 69 14.09 18.64 -9.32
N VAL A 70 13.62 18.41 -10.55
CA VAL A 70 12.86 17.20 -10.91
C VAL A 70 13.73 15.95 -10.83
N GLN A 71 15.04 16.06 -11.00
CA GLN A 71 15.94 14.91 -10.89
C GLN A 71 16.02 14.42 -9.45
N GLU A 72 16.12 15.32 -8.45
CA GLU A 72 16.09 14.94 -7.04
C GLU A 72 14.73 14.31 -6.65
N LEU A 73 13.62 14.85 -7.17
CA LEU A 73 12.30 14.24 -7.00
C LEU A 73 12.25 12.81 -7.57
N GLU A 74 12.76 12.60 -8.79
CA GLU A 74 12.81 11.29 -9.44
C GLU A 74 13.76 10.32 -8.74
N ASP A 75 14.86 10.81 -8.17
CA ASP A 75 15.77 10.02 -7.33
C ASP A 75 15.06 9.57 -6.03
N ALA A 76 14.27 10.45 -5.39
CA ALA A 76 13.46 10.09 -4.22
C ALA A 76 12.35 9.07 -4.57
N LEU A 77 11.78 9.18 -5.77
CA LEU A 77 10.85 8.18 -6.30
C LEU A 77 11.54 6.89 -6.70
N GLN A 78 12.86 6.89 -6.92
CA GLN A 78 13.62 5.81 -7.56
C GLN A 78 13.05 5.45 -8.95
N GLY A 79 12.61 6.45 -9.70
CA GLY A 79 12.01 6.30 -11.02
C GLY A 79 11.49 7.63 -11.55
N THR A 80 11.05 7.64 -12.80
CA THR A 80 10.56 8.88 -13.40
C THR A 80 9.20 9.29 -12.85
N PHE A 81 8.89 10.58 -12.86
CA PHE A 81 7.58 11.07 -12.44
C PHE A 81 6.45 10.52 -13.33
N THR A 82 6.76 10.21 -14.59
CA THR A 82 5.83 9.56 -15.51
C THR A 82 5.50 8.13 -15.09
N GLU A 83 6.52 7.34 -14.73
CA GLU A 83 6.33 5.99 -14.21
C GLU A 83 5.51 6.02 -12.92
N PHE A 84 5.78 6.99 -12.04
CA PHE A 84 5.03 7.19 -10.80
C PHE A 84 3.54 7.38 -11.05
N LEU A 85 3.18 8.34 -11.91
CA LEU A 85 1.77 8.59 -12.25
C LEU A 85 1.09 7.36 -12.87
N SER A 86 1.82 6.53 -13.61
CA SER A 86 1.28 5.32 -14.22
C SER A 86 1.03 4.18 -13.22
N MET A 87 1.67 4.21 -12.06
CA MET A 87 1.48 3.21 -11.00
C MET A 87 0.29 3.51 -10.08
N LEU A 88 -0.18 4.76 -10.05
CA LEU A 88 -1.28 5.17 -9.17
C LEU A 88 -2.63 4.66 -9.72
N PRO A 89 -3.38 3.81 -8.98
CA PRO A 89 -4.60 3.19 -9.50
C PRO A 89 -5.73 4.17 -9.86
N ASN A 90 -5.74 5.35 -9.23
CA ASN A 90 -6.74 6.39 -9.44
C ASN A 90 -6.25 7.50 -10.39
N VAL A 91 -5.13 7.33 -11.09
CA VAL A 91 -4.60 8.32 -12.02
C VAL A 91 -4.76 7.83 -13.46
N ARG A 92 -5.28 8.71 -14.31
CA ARG A 92 -5.34 8.51 -15.76
C ARG A 92 -4.31 9.40 -16.42
N THR A 93 -3.59 8.87 -17.40
CA THR A 93 -2.58 9.63 -18.16
C THR A 93 -2.90 9.64 -19.65
N THR A 94 -2.50 10.71 -20.33
CA THR A 94 -2.65 10.86 -21.78
C THR A 94 -1.63 11.85 -22.31
N PHE A 95 -1.18 11.66 -23.55
CA PHE A 95 -0.40 12.68 -24.25
C PHE A 95 -1.33 13.66 -24.98
N ARG A 96 -1.05 14.96 -24.87
CA ARG A 96 -1.77 16.03 -25.58
C ARG A 96 -0.78 17.08 -26.09
N PRO A 97 -1.09 17.83 -27.15
CA PRO A 97 -0.28 18.98 -27.55
C PRO A 97 -0.28 20.04 -26.45
N ASP A 98 0.90 20.44 -26.03
CA ASP A 98 1.09 21.55 -25.11
C ASP A 98 0.66 22.88 -25.79
N PRO A 99 -0.15 23.72 -25.13
CA PRO A 99 -0.68 24.94 -25.73
C PRO A 99 0.39 25.91 -26.24
N GLU A 100 1.53 26.00 -25.55
CA GLU A 100 2.59 26.96 -25.86
C GLU A 100 3.56 26.42 -26.91
N THR A 101 3.99 25.18 -26.76
CA THR A 101 5.05 24.57 -27.57
C THR A 101 4.52 23.74 -28.75
N GLN A 102 3.23 23.40 -28.74
CA GLN A 102 2.56 22.51 -29.71
C GLN A 102 3.17 21.10 -29.79
N LYS A 103 4.09 20.75 -28.88
CA LYS A 103 4.71 19.42 -28.81
C LYS A 103 3.85 18.50 -27.91
N PRO A 104 3.89 17.17 -28.12
CA PRO A 104 3.26 16.24 -27.20
C PRO A 104 3.84 16.37 -25.80
N ALA A 105 2.97 16.59 -24.81
CA ALA A 105 3.28 16.61 -23.39
C ALA A 105 2.35 15.64 -22.64
N LEU A 106 2.82 15.11 -21.51
CA LEU A 106 2.04 14.23 -20.65
C LEU A 106 1.07 15.05 -19.80
N TYR A 107 -0.19 14.66 -19.83
CA TYR A 107 -1.23 15.17 -18.95
C TYR A 107 -1.79 14.03 -18.11
N PHE A 108 -2.19 14.34 -16.88
CA PHE A 108 -2.84 13.39 -15.99
C PHE A 108 -4.10 13.96 -15.35
N GLN A 109 -4.95 13.05 -14.90
CA GLN A 109 -6.19 13.33 -14.17
C GLN A 109 -6.26 12.38 -12.97
N VAL A 110 -6.47 12.93 -11.78
CA VAL A 110 -6.83 12.12 -10.61
C VAL A 110 -8.33 11.87 -10.64
N VAL A 111 -8.75 10.61 -10.62
CA VAL A 111 -10.16 10.23 -10.59
C VAL A 111 -10.72 10.63 -9.22
N PRO A 112 -11.67 11.59 -9.15
CA PRO A 112 -12.26 12.00 -7.90
C PRO A 112 -13.17 10.91 -7.33
N GLU A 113 -13.36 10.93 -6.01
CA GLU A 113 -14.38 10.13 -5.36
C GLU A 113 -15.78 10.57 -5.87
N PRO A 114 -16.65 9.61 -6.27
CA PRO A 114 -18.00 9.95 -6.67
C PRO A 114 -18.82 10.47 -5.48
N PRO A 115 -19.84 11.31 -5.72
CA PRO A 115 -20.80 11.70 -4.70
C PRO A 115 -21.42 10.51 -3.96
N GLN A 116 -21.73 10.68 -2.67
CA GLN A 116 -22.18 9.58 -1.80
C GLN A 116 -23.46 8.88 -2.28
N ASP A 117 -24.35 9.58 -2.98
CA ASP A 117 -25.57 9.02 -3.56
C ASP A 117 -25.30 8.09 -4.75
N GLN A 118 -24.08 8.08 -5.27
CA GLN A 118 -23.61 7.21 -6.36
C GLN A 118 -22.70 6.09 -5.86
N TRP A 119 -22.50 5.96 -4.55
CA TRP A 119 -21.68 4.90 -3.98
C TRP A 119 -22.30 3.53 -4.23
N VAL A 120 -21.44 2.59 -4.65
CA VAL A 120 -21.79 1.19 -4.84
C VAL A 120 -20.81 0.37 -4.04
N CYS A 121 -21.32 -0.33 -3.02
CA CYS A 121 -20.50 -1.19 -2.19
C CYS A 121 -19.86 -2.31 -3.04
N LYS A 122 -18.55 -2.48 -2.90
CA LYS A 122 -17.78 -3.52 -3.57
C LYS A 122 -17.04 -4.39 -2.57
N ARG A 123 -16.92 -5.66 -2.91
CA ARG A 123 -15.94 -6.57 -2.32
C ARG A 123 -14.93 -6.98 -3.38
N LEU A 124 -13.65 -6.70 -3.12
CA LEU A 124 -12.53 -7.08 -3.97
C LEU A 124 -11.82 -8.24 -3.29
N GLU A 125 -11.68 -9.37 -3.99
CA GLU A 125 -10.90 -10.51 -3.53
C GLU A 125 -9.66 -10.64 -4.41
N TYR A 126 -8.51 -10.26 -3.86
CA TYR A 126 -7.22 -10.28 -4.56
C TYR A 126 -6.44 -11.53 -4.21
N HIS A 127 -6.17 -12.35 -5.22
CA HIS A 127 -5.48 -13.63 -5.04
C HIS A 127 -3.96 -13.49 -5.20
N VAL A 128 -3.24 -13.61 -4.10
CA VAL A 128 -1.78 -13.55 -4.07
C VAL A 128 -1.22 -14.96 -4.26
N ARG A 129 -0.65 -15.22 -5.44
CA ARG A 129 -0.16 -16.55 -5.86
C ARG A 129 1.31 -16.58 -6.23
N GLU A 130 1.87 -15.43 -6.58
CA GLU A 130 3.28 -15.27 -6.96
C GLU A 130 3.88 -14.06 -6.25
N ARG A 131 5.20 -14.07 -6.00
CA ARG A 131 5.86 -12.99 -5.24
C ARG A 131 5.65 -11.60 -5.85
N ASN A 132 5.51 -11.54 -7.16
CA ASN A 132 5.21 -10.30 -7.88
C ASN A 132 3.85 -9.69 -7.49
N HIS A 133 2.88 -10.50 -7.05
CA HIS A 133 1.55 -10.01 -6.65
C HIS A 133 1.62 -9.14 -5.39
N LEU A 134 2.64 -9.33 -4.54
CA LEU A 134 2.85 -8.52 -3.34
C LEU A 134 3.19 -7.06 -3.66
N TRP A 135 3.71 -6.80 -4.86
CA TRP A 135 4.07 -5.46 -5.34
C TRP A 135 2.92 -4.75 -6.06
N ASN A 136 1.76 -5.39 -6.20
CA ASN A 136 0.58 -4.72 -6.75
C ASN A 136 0.13 -3.61 -5.78
N VAL A 137 -0.30 -2.49 -6.35
CA VAL A 137 -0.65 -1.27 -5.60
C VAL A 137 -2.14 -1.28 -5.32
N LEU A 138 -2.51 -1.15 -4.05
CA LEU A 138 -3.87 -0.97 -3.60
C LEU A 138 -4.10 0.50 -3.23
N LEU A 139 -5.05 1.13 -3.92
CA LEU A 139 -5.74 2.31 -3.40
C LEU A 139 -6.87 1.81 -2.48
N LYS A 140 -6.69 1.98 -1.17
CA LYS A 140 -7.70 1.76 -0.14
C LYS A 140 -8.45 3.07 0.10
N SER A 141 -9.78 3.04 -0.08
CA SER A 141 -10.66 4.13 0.30
C SER A 141 -10.61 4.44 1.81
N SER A 142 -10.91 5.69 2.18
CA SER A 142 -11.16 6.11 3.55
C SER A 142 -12.32 5.35 4.22
N HIS A 143 -13.19 4.72 3.42
CA HIS A 143 -14.37 3.98 3.87
C HIS A 143 -14.19 2.47 3.84
N ALA A 144 -13.09 1.98 3.27
CA ALA A 144 -12.84 0.57 3.12
C ALA A 144 -12.19 -0.03 4.36
N ARG A 145 -12.54 -1.29 4.62
CA ARG A 145 -11.76 -2.20 5.46
C ARG A 145 -11.03 -3.21 4.60
N VAL A 146 -9.94 -3.75 5.13
CA VAL A 146 -9.17 -4.80 4.47
C VAL A 146 -9.13 -6.02 5.39
N GLU A 147 -9.33 -7.21 4.87
CA GLU A 147 -9.34 -8.46 5.63
C GLU A 147 -8.25 -9.39 5.07
N VAL A 148 -7.61 -10.13 5.97
CA VAL A 148 -6.74 -11.28 5.65
C VAL A 148 -7.38 -12.50 6.32
N PRO A 149 -8.33 -13.17 5.64
CA PRO A 149 -9.14 -14.22 6.25
C PRO A 149 -8.32 -15.37 6.84
N ASP A 150 -7.22 -15.74 6.18
CA ASP A 150 -6.27 -16.78 6.63
C ASP A 150 -5.69 -16.54 8.02
N LEU A 151 -5.60 -15.28 8.45
CA LEU A 151 -5.08 -14.89 9.75
C LEU A 151 -6.17 -14.44 10.73
N GLY A 152 -7.43 -14.40 10.29
CA GLY A 152 -8.52 -13.76 11.06
C GLY A 152 -8.23 -12.28 11.35
N LEU A 153 -7.46 -11.61 10.50
CA LEU A 153 -7.01 -10.23 10.70
C LEU A 153 -7.87 -9.27 9.87
N GLU A 154 -8.26 -8.15 10.48
CA GLU A 154 -8.96 -7.05 9.82
C GLU A 154 -8.23 -5.72 10.07
N PHE A 155 -8.07 -4.95 9.01
CA PHE A 155 -7.72 -3.54 9.02
C PHE A 155 -9.02 -2.72 8.98
N ALA A 156 -9.43 -2.21 10.13
CA ALA A 156 -10.65 -1.44 10.27
C ALA A 156 -10.62 -0.15 9.44
N VAL A 157 -11.81 0.43 9.25
CA VAL A 157 -11.97 1.75 8.63
C VAL A 157 -11.32 2.81 9.51
N ASP A 158 -10.33 3.52 8.97
CA ASP A 158 -9.53 4.53 9.66
C ASP A 158 -9.78 5.96 9.16
N GLY A 159 -10.68 6.13 8.19
CA GLY A 159 -11.02 7.43 7.60
C GLY A 159 -9.93 8.00 6.69
N ARG A 160 -8.88 7.22 6.37
CA ARG A 160 -7.75 7.68 5.55
C ARG A 160 -7.69 6.93 4.23
N LYS A 161 -7.58 7.69 3.14
CA LYS A 161 -7.21 7.14 1.83
C LYS A 161 -5.73 6.76 1.89
N LYS A 162 -5.39 5.55 1.42
CA LYS A 162 -4.00 5.07 1.38
C LYS A 162 -3.74 4.37 0.06
N ILE A 163 -2.64 4.74 -0.60
CA ILE A 163 -2.16 4.07 -1.81
C ILE A 163 -0.83 3.42 -1.46
N ASP A 164 -0.77 2.09 -1.50
CA ASP A 164 0.45 1.39 -1.12
C ASP A 164 0.49 -0.02 -1.72
N THR A 165 1.65 -0.66 -1.71
CA THR A 165 1.78 -2.05 -2.15
C THR A 165 1.15 -3.00 -1.13
N VAL A 166 0.65 -4.14 -1.59
CA VAL A 166 0.14 -5.21 -0.70
C VAL A 166 1.21 -5.63 0.32
N TRP A 167 2.48 -5.72 -0.09
CA TRP A 167 3.58 -6.00 0.82
C TRP A 167 3.67 -4.98 1.96
N ASN A 168 3.57 -3.68 1.65
CA ASN A 168 3.66 -2.63 2.66
C ASN A 168 2.47 -2.61 3.62
N TYR A 169 1.26 -2.95 3.14
CA TYR A 169 0.12 -3.15 4.04
C TYR A 169 0.43 -4.22 5.10
N LEU A 170 0.98 -5.37 4.70
CA LEU A 170 1.37 -6.44 5.63
C LEU A 170 2.53 -6.02 6.54
N SER A 171 3.53 -5.33 6.00
CA SER A 171 4.70 -4.88 6.77
C SER A 171 4.34 -3.83 7.82
N ALA A 172 3.48 -2.87 7.47
CA ALA A 172 2.96 -1.89 8.42
C ALA A 172 2.16 -2.58 9.54
N ALA A 173 1.29 -3.53 9.18
CA ALA A 173 0.53 -4.32 10.15
C ALA A 173 1.43 -5.03 11.16
N ALA A 174 2.47 -5.71 10.68
CA ALA A 174 3.39 -6.46 11.52
C ALA A 174 4.18 -5.52 12.45
N LEU A 175 4.56 -4.34 11.96
CA LEU A 175 5.25 -3.32 12.76
C LEU A 175 4.33 -2.77 13.86
N ASP A 176 3.09 -2.41 13.53
CA ASP A 176 2.12 -1.86 14.47
C ASP A 176 1.81 -2.85 15.61
N LEU A 177 1.57 -4.11 15.25
CA LEU A 177 1.38 -5.19 16.23
C LEU A 177 2.65 -5.43 17.06
N GLY A 178 3.83 -5.38 16.44
CA GLY A 178 5.12 -5.52 17.13
C GLY A 178 5.35 -4.42 18.17
N MET A 179 5.03 -3.17 17.84
CA MET A 179 5.08 -2.04 18.78
C MET A 179 4.09 -2.20 19.93
N HIS A 180 2.88 -2.71 19.65
CA HIS A 180 1.89 -3.02 20.68
C HIS A 180 2.41 -4.04 21.69
N VAL A 181 2.99 -5.15 21.20
CA VAL A 181 3.60 -6.19 22.05
C VAL A 181 4.76 -5.62 22.89
N GLN A 182 5.64 -4.81 22.28
CA GLN A 182 6.76 -4.18 22.98
C GLN A 182 6.32 -3.22 24.09
N THR A 183 5.18 -2.56 23.93
CA THR A 183 4.64 -1.63 24.94
C THR A 183 4.00 -2.38 26.12
N ASN A 184 3.56 -3.63 25.90
CA ASN A 184 2.94 -4.49 26.92
C ASN A 184 3.94 -5.48 27.58
N VAL A 185 5.24 -5.26 27.41
CA VAL A 185 6.29 -6.13 27.96
C VAL A 185 6.15 -6.24 29.49
N GLY A 186 5.85 -7.46 29.96
CA GLY A 186 5.67 -7.79 31.38
C GLY A 186 4.27 -8.29 31.73
N ILE A 187 3.30 -8.13 30.83
CA ILE A 187 1.99 -8.77 30.89
C ILE A 187 2.03 -9.93 29.90
N THR A 188 2.45 -11.11 30.36
CA THR A 188 2.38 -12.33 29.52
C THR A 188 0.99 -12.92 29.70
N ASP A 189 0.14 -12.67 28.73
CA ASP A 189 -1.20 -13.25 28.61
C ASP A 189 -1.38 -13.92 27.24
N ASP A 190 -2.44 -14.72 27.15
CA ASP A 190 -2.85 -15.43 25.94
C ASP A 190 -3.06 -14.49 24.73
N GLU A 191 -3.33 -13.21 24.98
CA GLU A 191 -3.51 -12.18 23.95
C GLU A 191 -2.19 -11.79 23.28
N THR A 192 -1.11 -11.72 24.07
CA THR A 192 0.24 -11.47 23.55
C THR A 192 0.70 -12.59 22.63
N ASP A 193 0.47 -13.85 23.01
CA ASP A 193 0.83 -15.03 22.20
C ASP A 193 0.05 -15.06 20.87
N LYS A 194 -1.25 -14.73 20.90
CA LYS A 194 -2.06 -14.59 19.68
C LYS A 194 -1.55 -13.49 18.76
N THR A 195 -1.13 -12.35 19.33
CA THR A 195 -0.59 -11.23 18.56
C THR A 195 0.72 -11.62 17.88
N LEU A 196 1.62 -12.31 18.60
CA LEU A 196 2.86 -12.83 18.03
C LEU A 196 2.60 -13.83 16.89
N ALA A 197 1.63 -14.73 17.05
CA ALA A 197 1.24 -15.66 16.00
C ALA A 197 0.74 -14.95 14.73
N VAL A 198 0.00 -13.84 14.87
CA VAL A 198 -0.42 -13.01 13.72
C VAL A 198 0.79 -12.34 13.07
N ILE A 199 1.75 -11.81 13.83
CA ILE A 199 2.98 -11.21 13.29
C ILE A 199 3.79 -12.24 12.49
N GLU A 200 3.94 -13.47 13.01
CA GLU A 200 4.58 -14.57 12.28
C GLU A 200 3.80 -14.94 11.01
N GLY A 201 2.46 -15.01 11.10
CA GLY A 201 1.60 -15.23 9.95
C GLY A 201 1.78 -14.18 8.86
N LEU A 202 1.85 -12.89 9.22
CA LEU A 202 2.12 -11.79 8.29
C LEU A 202 3.49 -11.93 7.60
N ALA A 203 4.51 -12.42 8.31
CA ALA A 203 5.80 -12.74 7.70
C ALA A 203 5.67 -13.86 6.66
N ALA A 204 5.01 -14.97 7.00
CA ALA A 204 4.79 -16.08 6.07
C ALA A 204 4.00 -15.68 4.80
N LEU A 205 3.03 -14.76 4.93
CA LEU A 205 2.29 -14.22 3.77
C LEU A 205 3.18 -13.35 2.87
N ARG A 206 4.09 -12.56 3.44
CA ARG A 206 5.07 -11.76 2.68
C ARG A 206 6.13 -12.62 1.99
N ASP A 207 6.51 -13.74 2.61
CA ASP A 207 7.44 -14.70 1.99
C ASP A 207 6.76 -15.59 0.95
N LEU A 208 5.43 -15.56 0.92
CA LEU A 208 4.54 -16.35 0.08
C LEU A 208 4.78 -17.85 0.23
N GLU A 209 4.81 -18.32 1.47
CA GLU A 209 4.94 -19.76 1.75
C GLU A 209 3.78 -20.58 1.16
N ARG A 210 2.59 -19.97 1.08
CA ARG A 210 1.40 -20.50 0.42
C ARG A 210 0.60 -19.38 -0.24
N PRO A 211 -0.16 -19.66 -1.32
CA PRO A 211 -1.12 -18.69 -1.86
C PRO A 211 -2.16 -18.28 -0.83
N TRP A 212 -2.60 -17.03 -0.88
CA TRP A 212 -3.57 -16.46 0.06
C TRP A 212 -4.41 -15.37 -0.60
N THR A 213 -5.44 -14.89 0.08
CA THR A 213 -6.36 -13.85 -0.45
C THR A 213 -6.38 -12.64 0.46
N LEU A 214 -6.21 -11.46 -0.14
CA LEU A 214 -6.50 -10.17 0.49
C LEU A 214 -7.92 -9.76 0.09
N VAL A 215 -8.74 -9.38 1.04
CA VAL A 215 -10.11 -8.95 0.78
C VAL A 215 -10.23 -7.47 1.10
N VAL A 216 -10.87 -6.69 0.23
CA VAL A 216 -11.23 -5.29 0.49
C VAL A 216 -12.73 -5.16 0.42
N VAL A 217 -13.35 -4.69 1.49
CA VAL A 217 -14.78 -4.34 1.49
C VAL A 217 -14.90 -2.84 1.56
N ASP A 218 -15.44 -2.25 0.50
CA ASP A 218 -15.50 -0.81 0.32
C ASP A 218 -16.92 -0.33 0.00
N PRO A 219 -17.62 0.30 0.97
CA PRO A 219 -18.92 0.91 0.77
C PRO A 219 -18.96 1.99 -0.32
N SER A 220 -17.85 2.73 -0.53
CA SER A 220 -17.76 3.78 -1.55
C SER A 220 -17.56 3.23 -2.97
N GLY A 221 -17.02 2.02 -3.07
CA GLY A 221 -16.69 1.37 -4.33
C GLY A 221 -15.50 2.00 -5.09
N THR A 222 -14.69 2.80 -4.41
CA THR A 222 -13.57 3.55 -4.99
C THR A 222 -12.22 2.86 -4.85
N SER A 223 -12.10 1.91 -3.93
CA SER A 223 -10.90 1.10 -3.76
C SER A 223 -10.62 0.30 -5.03
N THR A 224 -9.35 0.20 -5.40
CA THR A 224 -8.93 -0.51 -6.61
C THR A 224 -7.46 -0.88 -6.55
N PHE A 225 -7.09 -1.93 -7.27
CA PHE A 225 -5.70 -2.29 -7.49
C PHE A 225 -5.17 -1.66 -8.79
N SER A 226 -3.86 -1.45 -8.90
CA SER A 226 -3.21 -1.04 -10.15
C SER A 226 -3.30 -2.12 -11.22
N ASP A 227 -3.17 -3.39 -10.82
CA ASP A 227 -3.41 -4.55 -11.67
C ASP A 227 -4.62 -5.33 -11.15
N MET A 228 -5.65 -5.44 -11.98
CA MET A 228 -6.91 -6.09 -11.65
C MET A 228 -6.99 -7.55 -12.13
N THR A 229 -5.93 -8.09 -12.73
CA THR A 229 -5.92 -9.42 -13.37
C THR A 229 -6.29 -10.54 -12.40
N ASP A 230 -5.76 -10.49 -11.17
CA ASP A 230 -6.02 -11.48 -10.12
C ASP A 230 -7.03 -11.01 -9.06
N VAL A 231 -7.86 -10.01 -9.41
CA VAL A 231 -8.88 -9.44 -8.52
C VAL A 231 -10.26 -9.88 -8.98
N VAL A 232 -10.98 -10.58 -8.11
CA VAL A 232 -12.42 -10.84 -8.29
C VAL A 232 -13.19 -9.67 -7.69
N VAL A 233 -14.05 -9.04 -8.49
CA VAL A 233 -14.90 -7.92 -8.07
C VAL A 233 -16.33 -8.40 -7.89
N ILE A 234 -16.87 -8.15 -6.70
CA ILE A 234 -18.27 -8.40 -6.37
C ILE A 234 -18.93 -7.04 -6.16
N ASP A 235 -19.68 -6.60 -7.17
CA ASP A 235 -20.47 -5.36 -7.11
C ASP A 235 -21.76 -5.54 -6.31
N ASN A 236 -22.27 -4.44 -5.76
CA ASN A 236 -23.47 -4.42 -4.90
C ASN A 236 -23.35 -5.39 -3.71
N TYR A 237 -22.14 -5.49 -3.15
CA TYR A 237 -21.89 -6.37 -2.02
C TYR A 237 -22.71 -5.91 -0.81
N VAL A 238 -23.54 -6.82 -0.29
CA VAL A 238 -24.28 -6.58 0.94
C VAL A 238 -23.40 -7.05 2.10
N ASP A 239 -22.83 -6.09 2.80
CA ASP A 239 -22.05 -6.39 3.99
C ASP A 239 -22.97 -6.75 5.15
N THR A 240 -23.04 -8.04 5.46
CA THR A 240 -23.83 -8.55 6.58
C THR A 240 -23.11 -8.43 7.93
N GLY A 241 -21.91 -7.84 7.95
CA GLY A 241 -21.04 -7.78 9.12
C GLY A 241 -20.36 -9.13 9.38
N SER A 242 -19.05 -9.10 9.55
CA SER A 242 -18.21 -10.23 9.98
C SER A 242 -18.35 -10.50 11.49
N HIS A 243 -19.57 -10.44 12.05
CA HIS A 243 -19.89 -10.99 13.38
C HIS A 243 -21.39 -11.27 13.47
N VAL A 244 -21.79 -12.45 13.00
CA VAL A 244 -22.92 -13.15 13.63
C VAL A 244 -22.30 -14.38 14.26
N ASP A 245 -22.07 -14.33 15.56
CA ASP A 245 -22.01 -15.52 16.39
C ASP A 245 -23.20 -16.39 15.98
N GLN A 246 -22.92 -17.46 15.23
CA GLN A 246 -23.94 -18.49 15.03
C GLN A 246 -24.16 -19.16 16.39
N PRO A 247 -25.42 -19.28 16.84
CA PRO A 247 -25.75 -19.82 18.16
C PRO A 247 -25.33 -21.29 18.33
#